data_AF-A0A8T6FHJ0-F1
#
_entry.id   AF-A0A8T6FHJ0-F1
#
_cell.length_a   1.000
_cell.length_b   1.000
_cell.length_c   1.000
_cell.angle_alpha   90.00
_cell.angle_beta   90.00
_cell.angle_gamma   90.00
#
_symmetry.space_group_name_H-M   'P 1'
#
loop_
_entity.id
_entity.type
_entity.pdbx_description
1 polymer ?
#
loop_
_entity_poly.entity_id
_entity_poly.type
_entity_poly.pdbx_seq_one_letter_code
_entity_poly.pdbx_strand_id
1 'polypeptide(L)'
;MDTTTPEESLPVCFVIQPFDKGKFDKRFEDAFKPALLSAGLHAYRVDQDPASDVLIDDIEAGIRRAAVVLADVTTDNPNVWYELGFAYAAGKPVILVCCDEREGELPFDIRHRKVIQYKSESPSDFEALGLGVKRRAEALLRSALATQVDEGDPLAPQDGLAQREVHLLGLVASKTAVPGEAESVWSLQRDAKSSGLTDVALGLAFRSLVTRGFLEIGEIRDHDGTYDGAHVTDAGWTWIKRNDRLFRLTTEARPTTTTEDADFDDDIPF
;
A
#
# COMPACT_ATOMS: atom_id res chain seq x y z
N MET A 1 -19.13 -0.97 -27.51
CA MET A 1 -17.85 -0.41 -27.96
C MET A 1 -17.29 0.29 -26.76
N ASP A 2 -16.25 -0.29 -26.17
CA ASP A 2 -15.55 0.26 -25.03
C ASP A 2 -14.66 1.39 -25.56
N THR A 3 -14.98 2.64 -25.24
CA THR A 3 -14.33 3.85 -25.79
C THR A 3 -13.26 4.41 -24.87
N THR A 4 -12.71 3.57 -23.99
CA THR A 4 -11.66 3.98 -23.05
C THR A 4 -10.38 4.28 -23.82
N THR A 5 -9.91 5.52 -23.76
CA THR A 5 -8.67 5.96 -24.41
C THR A 5 -7.48 5.23 -23.78
N PRO A 6 -6.40 4.88 -24.51
CA PRO A 6 -5.28 4.11 -23.96
C PRO A 6 -4.66 4.73 -22.69
N GLU A 7 -4.74 6.05 -22.59
CA GLU A 7 -4.25 6.85 -21.46
C GLU A 7 -5.03 6.63 -20.15
N GLU A 8 -6.33 6.29 -20.22
CA GLU A 8 -7.18 6.01 -19.05
C GLU A 8 -6.91 4.62 -18.42
N SER A 9 -6.11 3.78 -19.08
CA SER A 9 -5.67 2.48 -18.54
C SER A 9 -4.36 2.56 -17.74
N LEU A 10 -3.68 3.71 -17.74
CA LEU A 10 -2.42 3.90 -17.05
C LEU A 10 -2.64 4.13 -15.54
N PRO A 11 -1.71 3.66 -14.68
CA PRO A 11 -1.74 4.01 -13.27
C PRO A 11 -1.69 5.52 -13.07
N VAL A 12 -2.46 6.02 -12.11
CA VAL A 12 -2.60 7.47 -11.89
C VAL A 12 -1.44 8.00 -11.06
N CYS A 13 -0.88 9.13 -11.49
CA CYS A 13 -0.10 10.04 -10.66
C CYS A 13 -0.97 11.23 -10.25
N PHE A 14 -1.24 11.36 -8.95
CA PHE A 14 -2.02 12.49 -8.43
C PHE A 14 -1.10 13.68 -8.22
N VAL A 15 -1.43 14.81 -8.85
CA VAL A 15 -0.61 16.03 -8.85
C VAL A 15 -1.19 17.05 -7.88
N ILE A 16 -0.45 17.29 -6.80
CA ILE A 16 -0.70 18.30 -5.77
C ILE A 16 0.14 19.53 -6.14
N GLN A 17 -0.50 20.64 -6.50
CA GLN A 17 0.21 21.88 -6.78
C GLN A 17 -0.66 23.11 -6.53
N PRO A 18 -0.07 24.30 -6.36
CA PRO A 18 -0.82 25.55 -6.40
C PRO A 18 -1.50 25.75 -7.76
N PHE A 19 -2.65 26.43 -7.75
CA PHE A 19 -3.37 26.84 -8.96
C PHE A 19 -3.33 28.35 -9.10
N ASP A 20 -2.94 28.86 -10.25
CA ASP A 20 -2.81 30.31 -10.47
C ASP A 20 -3.29 30.78 -11.85
N LYS A 21 -3.81 29.88 -12.70
CA LYS A 21 -4.10 30.14 -14.13
C LYS A 21 -2.88 30.71 -14.87
N GLY A 22 -1.68 30.38 -14.38
CA GLY A 22 -0.46 31.08 -14.68
C GLY A 22 0.73 30.13 -14.74
N LYS A 23 1.75 30.38 -13.92
CA LYS A 23 3.03 29.66 -14.03
C LYS A 23 2.89 28.20 -13.60
N PHE A 24 2.03 27.89 -12.63
CA PHE A 24 1.84 26.50 -12.17
C PHE A 24 1.03 25.68 -13.17
N ASP A 25 0.08 26.30 -13.86
CA ASP A 25 -0.69 25.65 -14.91
C ASP A 25 0.16 25.32 -16.14
N LYS A 26 0.98 26.27 -16.58
CA LYS A 26 1.93 26.02 -17.68
C LYS A 26 2.95 24.95 -17.31
N ARG A 27 3.48 24.98 -16.08
CA ARG A 27 4.42 23.95 -15.60
C ARG A 27 3.81 22.55 -15.63
N PHE A 28 2.54 22.43 -15.25
CA PHE A 28 1.84 21.16 -15.33
C PHE A 28 1.74 20.64 -16.77
N GLU A 29 1.22 21.45 -17.69
CA GLU A 29 1.02 21.05 -19.09
C GLU A 29 2.34 20.82 -19.83
N ASP A 30 3.34 21.67 -19.61
CA ASP A 30 4.59 21.68 -20.38
C ASP A 30 5.67 20.75 -19.80
N ALA A 31 5.67 20.50 -18.48
CA ALA A 31 6.72 19.72 -17.82
C ALA A 31 6.20 18.46 -17.11
N PHE A 32 5.20 18.57 -16.23
CA PHE A 32 4.78 17.42 -15.40
C PHE A 32 4.02 16.37 -16.20
N LYS A 33 2.97 16.78 -16.91
CA LYS A 33 2.12 15.89 -17.70
C LYS A 33 2.90 15.09 -18.75
N PRO A 34 3.75 15.69 -19.62
CA PRO A 34 4.52 14.92 -20.59
C PRO A 34 5.57 14.00 -19.93
N ALA A 35 6.18 14.43 -18.82
CA ALA A 35 7.15 13.62 -18.09
C ALA A 35 6.51 12.38 -17.44
N LEU A 36 5.35 12.56 -16.81
CA LEU A 36 4.58 11.48 -16.17
C LEU A 36 4.03 10.50 -17.22
N LEU A 37 3.47 11.01 -18.32
CA LEU A 37 3.02 10.17 -19.43
C LEU A 37 4.17 9.34 -20.02
N SER A 38 5.33 9.96 -20.22
CA SER A 38 6.54 9.27 -20.67
C SER A 38 7.09 8.24 -19.67
N ALA A 39 6.69 8.32 -18.40
CA ALA A 39 7.01 7.35 -17.35
C ALA A 39 5.94 6.24 -17.23
N GLY A 40 4.88 6.27 -18.05
CA GLY A 40 3.78 5.31 -18.03
C GLY A 40 2.72 5.61 -16.96
N LEU A 41 2.56 6.88 -16.58
CA LEU A 41 1.56 7.34 -15.61
C LEU A 41 0.59 8.34 -16.24
N HIS A 42 -0.69 8.26 -15.88
CA HIS A 42 -1.65 9.31 -16.19
C HIS A 42 -1.59 10.41 -15.12
N ALA A 43 -1.33 11.65 -15.53
CA ALA A 43 -1.27 12.78 -14.61
C ALA A 43 -2.69 13.30 -14.30
N TYR A 44 -3.15 13.09 -13.07
CA TYR A 44 -4.46 13.56 -12.61
C TYR A 44 -4.30 14.79 -11.72
N ARG A 45 -5.07 15.84 -12.03
CA ARG A 45 -5.11 17.09 -11.27
C ARG A 45 -6.57 17.49 -11.05
N VAL A 46 -6.91 17.84 -9.82
CA VAL A 46 -8.30 17.98 -9.33
C VAL A 46 -9.10 19.07 -10.06
N ASP A 47 -8.44 20.12 -10.53
CA ASP A 47 -9.06 21.24 -11.23
C ASP A 47 -9.50 20.92 -12.68
N GLN A 48 -9.18 19.72 -13.18
CA GLN A 48 -9.67 19.25 -14.47
C GLN A 48 -11.09 18.65 -14.40
N ASP A 49 -11.65 18.46 -13.21
CA ASP A 49 -13.02 17.96 -13.03
C ASP A 49 -14.01 19.14 -13.02
N PRO A 50 -14.89 19.28 -14.02
CA PRO A 50 -15.81 20.43 -14.14
C PRO A 50 -16.98 20.40 -13.14
N ALA A 51 -17.05 19.43 -12.23
CA ALA A 51 -18.07 19.38 -11.19
C ALA A 51 -17.80 20.45 -10.12
N SER A 52 -18.76 21.35 -9.93
CA SER A 52 -18.75 22.32 -8.83
C SER A 52 -18.75 21.56 -7.49
N ASP A 53 -17.76 21.90 -6.65
CA ASP A 53 -17.53 21.37 -5.31
C ASP A 53 -16.82 20.01 -5.28
N VAL A 54 -15.54 19.98 -5.65
CA VAL A 54 -14.67 18.86 -5.26
C VAL A 54 -14.64 18.81 -3.73
N LEU A 55 -15.22 17.75 -3.17
CA LEU A 55 -15.20 17.51 -1.74
C LEU A 55 -13.80 17.05 -1.31
N ILE A 56 -13.40 17.41 -0.09
CA ILE A 56 -12.12 16.96 0.46
C ILE A 56 -11.99 15.43 0.44
N ASP A 57 -13.11 14.73 0.63
CA ASP A 57 -13.19 13.27 0.55
C ASP A 57 -12.81 12.72 -0.83
N ASP A 58 -13.13 13.43 -1.92
CA ASP A 58 -12.80 13.03 -3.29
C ASP A 58 -11.30 13.20 -3.56
N ILE A 59 -10.70 14.28 -3.04
CA ILE A 59 -9.25 14.53 -3.07
C ILE A 59 -8.54 13.41 -2.32
N GLU A 60 -8.95 13.13 -1.08
CA GLU A 60 -8.40 12.04 -0.29
C GLU A 60 -8.53 10.69 -1.00
N ALA A 61 -9.70 10.40 -1.58
CA ALA A 61 -9.94 9.18 -2.31
C ALA A 61 -9.07 9.09 -3.58
N GLY A 62 -8.87 10.20 -4.29
CA GLY A 62 -7.96 10.30 -5.42
C GLY A 62 -6.51 10.01 -5.03
N ILE A 63 -6.04 10.62 -3.94
CA ILE A 63 -4.71 10.36 -3.38
C ILE A 63 -4.57 8.89 -2.97
N ARG A 64 -5.57 8.31 -2.28
CA ARG A 64 -5.59 6.89 -1.89
C ARG A 64 -5.55 5.94 -3.08
N ARG A 65 -6.15 6.30 -4.22
CA ARG A 65 -6.12 5.47 -5.45
C ARG A 65 -4.86 5.65 -6.29
N ALA A 66 -4.15 6.77 -6.12
CA ALA A 66 -2.96 7.05 -6.91
C ALA A 66 -1.85 6.00 -6.69
N ALA A 67 -1.15 5.66 -7.76
CA ALA A 67 0.04 4.82 -7.72
C ALA A 67 1.24 5.63 -7.22
N VAL A 68 1.32 6.91 -7.60
CA VAL A 68 2.36 7.86 -7.21
C VAL A 68 1.73 9.22 -6.97
N VAL A 69 2.29 10.02 -6.07
CA VAL A 69 1.89 11.42 -5.86
C VAL A 69 3.04 12.33 -6.28
N LEU A 70 2.75 13.41 -7.00
CA LEU A 70 3.69 14.50 -7.25
C LEU A 70 3.21 15.72 -6.47
N ALA A 71 4.08 16.35 -5.69
CA ALA A 71 3.76 17.57 -4.97
C ALA A 71 4.76 18.70 -5.27
N ASP A 72 4.24 19.84 -5.73
CA ASP A 72 4.99 21.09 -5.92
C ASP A 72 4.91 21.95 -4.66
N VAL A 73 6.01 21.99 -3.91
CA VAL A 73 6.13 22.70 -2.62
C VAL A 73 6.89 24.02 -2.77
N THR A 74 6.89 24.61 -3.97
CA THR A 74 7.55 25.90 -4.23
C THR A 74 6.99 27.03 -3.35
N THR A 75 5.70 27.00 -3.03
CA THR A 75 5.03 27.99 -2.17
C THR A 75 4.50 27.36 -0.90
N ASP A 76 4.36 28.13 0.18
CA ASP A 76 3.66 27.70 1.40
C ASP A 76 2.15 27.75 1.25
N ASN A 77 1.62 26.89 0.38
CA ASN A 77 0.19 26.74 0.18
C ASN A 77 -0.39 25.74 1.21
N PRO A 78 -1.33 26.16 2.09
CA PRO A 78 -1.90 25.27 3.11
C PRO A 78 -2.57 24.02 2.55
N ASN A 79 -3.22 24.11 1.38
CA ASN A 79 -3.88 22.96 0.75
C ASN A 79 -2.86 21.93 0.27
N VAL A 80 -1.77 22.40 -0.37
CA VAL A 80 -0.65 21.54 -0.79
C VAL A 80 -0.05 20.81 0.42
N TRP A 81 0.14 21.51 1.54
CA TRP A 81 0.67 20.90 2.76
C TRP A 81 -0.27 19.84 3.35
N TYR A 82 -1.57 20.14 3.38
CA TYR A 82 -2.58 19.18 3.84
C TYR A 82 -2.58 17.92 2.97
N GLU A 83 -2.69 18.07 1.65
CA GLU A 83 -2.73 16.94 0.71
C GLU A 83 -1.42 16.13 0.73
N LEU A 84 -0.28 16.81 0.88
CA LEU A 84 1.03 16.15 1.01
C LEU A 84 1.13 15.35 2.31
N GLY A 85 0.70 15.93 3.44
CA GLY A 85 0.65 15.24 4.71
C GLY A 85 -0.24 14.00 4.65
N PHE A 86 -1.42 14.14 4.03
CA PHE A 86 -2.34 13.04 3.80
C PHE A 86 -1.74 11.95 2.88
N ALA A 87 -1.05 12.33 1.81
CA ALA A 87 -0.37 11.39 0.92
C ALA A 87 0.69 10.55 1.67
N TYR A 88 1.43 11.16 2.59
CA TYR A 88 2.35 10.42 3.45
C TYR A 88 1.63 9.49 4.43
N ALA A 89 0.56 9.98 5.07
CA ALA A 89 -0.24 9.16 5.98
C ALA A 89 -0.87 7.95 5.27
N ALA A 90 -1.25 8.11 4.00
CA ALA A 90 -1.76 7.06 3.14
C ALA A 90 -0.68 6.14 2.54
N GLY A 91 0.59 6.29 2.94
CA GLY A 91 1.70 5.45 2.50
C GLY A 91 2.08 5.62 1.03
N LYS A 92 1.72 6.74 0.41
CA LYS A 92 1.95 6.94 -1.03
C LYS A 92 3.39 7.30 -1.35
N PRO A 93 3.97 6.74 -2.43
CA PRO A 93 5.27 7.18 -2.90
C PRO A 93 5.14 8.60 -3.48
N VAL A 94 5.93 9.54 -2.95
CA VAL A 94 5.87 10.96 -3.31
C VAL A 94 7.10 11.41 -4.12
N ILE A 95 6.84 12.17 -5.18
CA ILE A 95 7.80 13.00 -5.93
C ILE A 95 7.65 14.43 -5.42
N LEU A 96 8.64 14.93 -4.71
CA LEU A 96 8.67 16.34 -4.29
C LEU A 96 9.44 17.16 -5.31
N VAL A 97 8.88 18.30 -5.70
CA VAL A 97 9.55 19.31 -6.53
C VAL A 97 9.50 20.67 -5.84
N CYS A 98 10.56 21.46 -5.99
CA CYS A 98 10.64 22.80 -5.43
C CYS A 98 11.46 23.68 -6.37
N CYS A 99 10.90 24.83 -6.74
CA CYS A 99 11.66 25.85 -7.46
C CYS A 99 12.62 26.57 -6.50
N ASP A 100 13.73 27.06 -7.04
CA ASP A 100 14.66 27.95 -6.34
C ASP A 100 14.09 29.35 -6.04
N GLU A 101 12.99 29.74 -6.70
CA GLU A 101 12.21 30.95 -6.38
C GLU A 101 11.46 30.88 -5.03
N ARG A 102 11.50 29.74 -4.32
CA ARG A 102 10.81 29.58 -3.03
C ARG A 102 11.26 30.65 -2.03
N GLU A 103 10.29 31.25 -1.35
CA GLU A 103 10.54 32.14 -0.22
C GLU A 103 10.79 31.31 1.05
N GLY A 104 11.98 31.47 1.63
CA GLY A 104 12.37 30.77 2.86
C GLY A 104 12.78 29.31 2.66
N GLU A 105 13.18 28.67 3.75
CA GLU A 105 13.59 27.27 3.72
C GLU A 105 12.37 26.33 3.69
N LEU A 106 12.58 25.10 3.25
CA LEU A 106 11.58 24.04 3.41
C LEU A 106 11.43 23.69 4.91
N PRO A 107 10.24 23.26 5.35
CA PRO A 107 10.04 22.74 6.69
C PRO A 107 11.00 21.58 7.01
N PHE A 108 11.36 21.41 8.29
CA PHE A 108 12.30 20.37 8.75
C PHE A 108 11.92 18.97 8.25
N ASP A 109 10.65 18.59 8.36
CA ASP A 109 10.13 17.27 7.94
C ASP A 109 10.21 17.01 6.41
N ILE A 110 10.42 18.07 5.63
CA ILE A 110 10.54 18.04 4.17
C ILE A 110 12.00 18.14 3.74
N ARG A 111 12.84 18.92 4.43
CA ARG A 111 14.27 19.14 4.10
C ARG A 111 15.07 17.86 3.99
N HIS A 112 14.76 16.85 4.80
CA HIS A 112 15.46 15.56 4.80
C HIS A 112 14.95 14.58 3.72
N ARG A 113 13.93 14.95 2.95
CA ARG A 113 13.37 14.13 1.87
C ARG A 113 14.05 14.43 0.53
N LYS A 114 13.94 13.49 -0.40
CA LYS A 114 14.44 13.70 -1.77
C LYS A 114 13.53 14.69 -2.51
N VAL A 115 13.97 15.94 -2.57
CA VAL A 115 13.32 17.02 -3.33
C VAL A 115 14.07 17.26 -4.64
N ILE A 116 13.35 17.28 -5.75
CA ILE A 116 13.88 17.73 -7.04
C ILE A 116 13.86 19.26 -7.03
N GLN A 117 15.02 19.84 -6.75
CA GLN A 117 15.25 21.27 -6.88
C GLN A 117 15.42 21.62 -8.37
N TYR A 118 14.76 22.67 -8.83
CA TYR A 118 14.85 23.14 -10.21
C TYR A 118 14.78 24.67 -10.30
N LYS A 119 15.16 25.20 -11.46
CA LYS A 119 15.11 26.63 -11.78
C LYS A 119 14.02 26.93 -12.81
N SER A 120 13.61 28.18 -12.93
CA SER A 120 12.61 28.64 -13.91
C SER A 120 13.13 29.72 -14.86
N GLU A 121 14.45 29.85 -14.98
CA GLU A 121 15.10 30.93 -15.74
C GLU A 121 15.06 30.69 -17.26
N SER A 122 15.09 29.42 -17.69
CA SER A 122 15.21 29.04 -19.10
C SER A 122 14.41 27.78 -19.46
N PRO A 123 14.11 27.55 -20.75
CA PRO A 123 13.45 26.32 -21.20
C PRO A 123 14.20 25.04 -20.80
N SER A 124 15.54 25.05 -20.83
CA SER A 124 16.36 23.90 -20.45
C SER A 124 16.20 23.50 -18.97
N ASP A 125 15.82 24.45 -18.09
CA ASP A 125 15.57 24.13 -16.69
C ASP A 125 14.29 23.30 -16.52
N PHE A 126 13.25 23.61 -17.31
CA PHE A 126 12.01 22.84 -17.35
C PHE A 126 12.21 21.46 -18.00
N GLU A 127 13.07 21.35 -19.02
CA GLU A 127 13.47 20.06 -19.58
C GLU A 127 14.19 19.19 -18.55
N ALA A 128 15.10 19.79 -17.77
CA ALA A 128 15.80 19.10 -16.68
C ALA A 128 14.83 18.66 -15.57
N LEU A 129 13.87 19.52 -15.20
CA LEU A 129 12.79 19.18 -14.27
C LEU A 129 11.98 17.98 -14.78
N GLY A 130 11.52 18.02 -16.03
CA GLY A 130 10.77 16.94 -16.65
C GLY A 130 11.54 15.62 -16.65
N LEU A 131 12.84 15.65 -16.98
CA LEU A 131 13.69 14.46 -16.93
C LEU A 131 13.86 13.92 -15.49
N GLY A 132 14.01 14.81 -14.51
CA GLY A 132 14.07 14.45 -13.09
C GLY A 132 12.79 13.79 -12.61
N VAL A 133 11.64 14.39 -12.91
CA VAL A 133 10.30 13.87 -12.59
C VAL A 133 10.12 12.51 -13.24
N LYS A 134 10.39 12.36 -14.54
CA LYS A 134 10.30 11.08 -15.25
C LYS A 134 11.12 9.99 -14.58
N ARG A 135 12.40 10.23 -14.32
CA ARG A 135 13.29 9.24 -13.69
C ARG A 135 12.79 8.84 -12.31
N ARG A 136 12.31 9.80 -11.52
CA ARG A 136 11.78 9.52 -10.18
C ARG A 136 10.47 8.74 -10.25
N ALA A 137 9.57 9.13 -11.15
CA ALA A 137 8.32 8.43 -11.40
C ALA A 137 8.54 6.98 -11.82
N GLU A 138 9.42 6.72 -12.80
CA GLU A 138 9.76 5.36 -13.21
C GLU A 138 10.37 4.53 -12.07
N ALA A 139 11.23 5.14 -11.25
CA ALA A 139 11.83 4.45 -10.10
C ALA A 139 10.78 4.11 -9.03
N LEU A 140 9.86 5.03 -8.74
CA LEU A 140 8.77 4.81 -7.79
C LEU A 140 7.74 3.82 -8.32
N LEU A 141 7.41 3.86 -9.62
CA LEU A 141 6.48 2.92 -10.24
C LEU A 141 7.07 1.51 -10.26
N ARG A 142 8.36 1.35 -10.60
CA ARG A 142 9.06 0.05 -10.47
C ARG A 142 9.07 -0.45 -9.04
N SER A 143 9.32 0.44 -8.07
CA SER A 143 9.28 0.08 -6.65
C SER A 143 7.87 -0.29 -6.23
N ALA A 144 6.85 0.44 -6.64
CA ALA A 144 5.46 0.16 -6.30
C ALA A 144 4.97 -1.13 -6.97
N LEU A 145 5.41 -1.45 -8.18
CA LEU A 145 5.15 -2.74 -8.83
C LEU A 145 5.91 -3.87 -8.14
N ALA A 146 7.17 -3.66 -7.74
CA ALA A 146 7.92 -4.65 -6.96
C ALA A 146 7.28 -4.86 -5.57
N THR A 147 6.84 -3.79 -4.93
CA THR A 147 6.09 -3.81 -3.67
C THR A 147 4.70 -4.38 -3.86
N GLN A 148 4.01 -4.21 -4.99
CA GLN A 148 2.73 -4.88 -5.28
C GLN A 148 2.92 -6.35 -5.68
N VAL A 149 4.09 -6.72 -6.20
CA VAL A 149 4.50 -8.12 -6.30
C VAL A 149 4.83 -8.67 -4.90
N ASP A 150 5.29 -7.86 -3.95
CA ASP A 150 5.55 -8.23 -2.54
C ASP A 150 4.33 -8.08 -1.59
N GLU A 151 3.35 -7.24 -1.91
CA GLU A 151 2.15 -6.91 -1.10
C GLU A 151 0.90 -7.54 -1.70
N GLY A 152 0.85 -7.66 -3.02
CA GLY A 152 -0.02 -8.61 -3.72
C GLY A 152 0.46 -10.05 -3.59
N ASP A 153 1.61 -10.27 -2.94
CA ASP A 153 2.08 -11.59 -2.57
C ASP A 153 2.95 -11.62 -1.32
N PRO A 154 2.46 -12.04 -0.14
CA PRO A 154 3.34 -12.52 0.91
C PRO A 154 3.92 -13.90 0.50
N LEU A 155 4.77 -13.96 -0.54
CA LEU A 155 5.52 -15.14 -0.97
C LEU A 155 7.00 -14.78 -1.15
N ALA A 156 7.70 -14.64 -0.04
CA ALA A 156 8.74 -15.65 0.14
C ALA A 156 7.99 -16.92 0.58
N PRO A 157 7.86 -17.97 -0.26
CA PRO A 157 7.33 -19.23 0.21
C PRO A 157 8.25 -19.68 1.35
N GLN A 158 7.78 -19.65 2.58
CA GLN A 158 8.47 -20.37 3.64
C GLN A 158 8.20 -21.83 3.34
N ASP A 159 9.21 -22.58 2.89
CA ASP A 159 9.09 -23.98 2.50
C ASP A 159 7.93 -24.26 1.51
N GLY A 160 7.65 -23.33 0.60
CA GLY A 160 6.67 -23.47 -0.48
C GLY A 160 5.28 -22.88 -0.20
N LEU A 161 4.99 -22.39 1.01
CA LEU A 161 3.70 -21.76 1.37
C LEU A 161 3.83 -20.25 1.63
N ALA A 162 2.83 -19.50 1.17
CA ALA A 162 2.63 -18.08 1.46
C ALA A 162 2.29 -17.87 2.93
N GLN A 163 2.58 -16.69 3.48
CA GLN A 163 2.25 -16.40 4.89
C GLN A 163 0.74 -16.54 5.19
N ARG A 164 -0.11 -16.13 4.25
CA ARG A 164 -1.58 -16.33 4.33
C ARG A 164 -1.97 -17.82 4.38
N GLU A 165 -1.26 -18.67 3.65
CA GLU A 165 -1.47 -20.12 3.63
C GLU A 165 -0.96 -20.74 4.93
N VAL A 166 0.21 -20.30 5.43
CA VAL A 166 0.74 -20.72 6.74
C VAL A 166 -0.21 -20.34 7.86
N HIS A 167 -0.75 -19.12 7.84
CA HIS A 167 -1.70 -18.65 8.84
C HIS A 167 -3.00 -19.47 8.82
N LEU A 168 -3.63 -19.64 7.65
CA LEU A 168 -4.83 -20.45 7.52
C LEU A 168 -4.56 -21.91 7.92
N LEU A 169 -3.45 -22.49 7.48
CA LEU A 169 -3.05 -23.85 7.82
C LEU A 169 -2.87 -24.01 9.34
N GLY A 170 -2.22 -23.05 9.99
CA GLY A 170 -2.07 -23.01 11.45
C GLY A 170 -3.40 -22.87 12.19
N LEU A 171 -4.31 -22.04 11.67
CA LEU A 171 -5.66 -21.88 12.24
C LEU A 171 -6.44 -23.20 12.16
N VAL A 172 -6.49 -23.85 11.00
CA VAL A 172 -7.17 -25.15 10.86
C VAL A 172 -6.50 -26.20 11.75
N ALA A 173 -5.16 -26.28 11.74
CA ALA A 173 -4.40 -27.21 12.57
C ALA A 173 -4.68 -27.04 14.07
N SER A 174 -4.83 -25.79 14.53
CA SER A 174 -5.14 -25.50 15.94
C SER A 174 -6.50 -26.01 16.39
N LYS A 175 -7.42 -26.19 15.45
CA LYS A 175 -8.82 -26.60 15.70
C LYS A 175 -9.06 -28.08 15.38
N THR A 176 -8.24 -28.69 14.52
CA THR A 176 -8.34 -30.10 14.11
C THR A 176 -7.13 -30.90 14.58
N ALA A 177 -6.72 -30.70 15.83
CA ALA A 177 -5.49 -31.30 16.37
C ALA A 177 -5.61 -32.82 16.58
N VAL A 178 -6.82 -33.34 16.76
CA VAL A 178 -7.07 -34.77 16.92
C VAL A 178 -7.38 -35.41 15.56
N PRO A 179 -6.77 -36.56 15.21
CA PRO A 179 -7.08 -37.27 13.97
C PRO A 179 -8.58 -37.58 13.85
N GLY A 180 -9.18 -37.20 12.72
CA GLY A 180 -10.61 -37.39 12.46
C GLY A 180 -11.50 -36.20 12.87
N GLU A 181 -10.96 -35.16 13.49
CA GLU A 181 -11.67 -33.89 13.66
C GLU A 181 -11.69 -33.11 12.34
N ALA A 182 -12.83 -32.46 12.11
CA ALA A 182 -12.98 -31.49 11.04
C ALA A 182 -13.75 -30.29 11.59
N GLU A 183 -13.46 -29.12 11.05
CA GLU A 183 -14.00 -27.85 11.54
C GLU A 183 -14.79 -27.14 10.47
N SER A 184 -15.90 -26.51 10.87
CA SER A 184 -16.78 -25.86 9.89
C SER A 184 -16.02 -24.78 9.10
N VAL A 185 -16.13 -24.83 7.77
CA VAL A 185 -15.50 -23.85 6.89
C VAL A 185 -15.97 -22.44 7.24
N TRP A 186 -17.24 -22.27 7.62
CA TRP A 186 -17.77 -20.99 8.07
C TRP A 186 -17.08 -20.46 9.33
N SER A 187 -16.87 -21.29 10.36
CA SER A 187 -16.17 -20.85 11.58
C SER A 187 -14.71 -20.52 11.29
N LEU A 188 -14.03 -21.33 10.46
CA LEU A 188 -12.67 -21.06 10.02
C LEU A 188 -12.58 -19.74 9.24
N GLN A 189 -13.56 -19.45 8.38
CA GLN A 189 -13.61 -18.19 7.66
C GLN A 189 -13.81 -17.00 8.59
N ARG A 190 -14.70 -17.12 9.58
CA ARG A 190 -14.93 -16.07 10.58
C ARG A 190 -13.67 -15.81 11.41
N ASP A 191 -13.02 -16.85 11.90
CA ASP A 191 -11.81 -16.75 12.73
C ASP A 191 -10.66 -16.16 11.89
N ALA A 192 -10.48 -16.58 10.64
CA ALA A 192 -9.48 -16.01 9.73
C ALA A 192 -9.73 -14.53 9.42
N LYS A 193 -10.98 -14.12 9.18
CA LYS A 193 -11.32 -12.69 8.97
C LYS A 193 -11.01 -11.85 10.21
N SER A 194 -11.27 -12.39 11.42
CA SER A 194 -10.95 -11.69 12.69
C SER A 194 -9.44 -11.45 12.88
N SER A 195 -8.60 -12.20 12.15
CA SER A 195 -7.15 -12.06 12.15
C SER A 195 -6.60 -11.14 11.04
N GLY A 196 -7.48 -10.44 10.30
CA GLY A 196 -7.12 -9.41 9.32
C GLY A 196 -7.06 -9.87 7.84
N LEU A 197 -7.46 -11.11 7.53
CA LEU A 197 -7.51 -11.61 6.15
C LEU A 197 -8.77 -11.12 5.41
N THR A 198 -8.59 -10.62 4.17
CA THR A 198 -9.71 -10.28 3.29
C THR A 198 -10.39 -11.53 2.72
N ASP A 199 -11.65 -11.40 2.27
CA ASP A 199 -12.42 -12.51 1.69
C ASP A 199 -11.73 -13.13 0.47
N VAL A 200 -11.09 -12.30 -0.36
CA VAL A 200 -10.33 -12.74 -1.53
C VAL A 200 -9.06 -13.50 -1.12
N ALA A 201 -8.29 -12.97 -0.17
CA ALA A 201 -7.06 -13.61 0.31
C ALA A 201 -7.35 -14.97 0.96
N LEU A 202 -8.44 -15.05 1.72
CA LEU A 202 -8.92 -16.26 2.37
C LEU A 202 -9.35 -17.32 1.35
N GLY A 203 -10.15 -16.94 0.34
CA GLY A 203 -10.56 -17.84 -0.73
C GLY A 203 -9.37 -18.41 -1.52
N LEU A 204 -8.37 -17.58 -1.82
CA LEU A 204 -7.14 -18.00 -2.47
C LEU A 204 -6.33 -18.98 -1.60
N ALA A 205 -6.19 -18.71 -0.30
CA ALA A 205 -5.48 -19.58 0.63
C ALA A 205 -6.15 -20.95 0.76
N PHE A 206 -7.46 -21.01 0.95
CA PHE A 206 -8.22 -22.27 0.99
C PHE A 206 -8.01 -23.07 -0.30
N ARG A 207 -8.23 -22.45 -1.46
CA ARG A 207 -8.11 -23.13 -2.75
C ARG A 207 -6.70 -23.66 -2.99
N SER A 208 -5.68 -22.89 -2.64
CA SER A 208 -4.28 -23.31 -2.80
C SER A 208 -3.91 -24.46 -1.88
N LEU A 209 -4.26 -24.40 -0.59
CA LEU A 209 -3.98 -25.47 0.38
C LEU A 209 -4.70 -26.78 0.01
N VAL A 210 -5.94 -26.71 -0.47
CA VAL A 210 -6.67 -27.89 -0.99
C VAL A 210 -6.02 -28.44 -2.25
N THR A 211 -5.68 -27.57 -3.21
CA THR A 211 -5.02 -28.00 -4.47
C THR A 211 -3.66 -28.67 -4.22
N ARG A 212 -2.93 -28.22 -3.20
CA ARG A 212 -1.65 -28.79 -2.77
C ARG A 212 -1.80 -30.01 -1.84
N GLY A 213 -3.03 -30.36 -1.46
CA GLY A 213 -3.33 -31.50 -0.61
C GLY A 213 -2.98 -31.32 0.87
N PHE A 214 -2.83 -30.08 1.36
CA PHE A 214 -2.60 -29.80 2.79
C PHE A 214 -3.89 -29.68 3.60
N LEU A 215 -4.98 -29.32 2.94
CA LEU A 215 -6.33 -29.34 3.51
C LEU A 215 -7.24 -30.25 2.68
N GLU A 216 -8.20 -30.87 3.34
CA GLU A 216 -9.29 -31.60 2.70
C GLU A 216 -10.62 -31.08 3.21
N ILE A 217 -11.60 -30.93 2.31
CA ILE A 217 -12.96 -30.52 2.62
C ILE A 217 -13.86 -31.73 2.53
N GLY A 218 -14.59 -32.03 3.61
CA GLY A 218 -15.57 -33.11 3.68
C GLY A 218 -16.87 -32.64 4.32
N GLU A 219 -17.92 -33.43 4.21
CA GLU A 219 -19.19 -33.12 4.87
C GLU A 219 -19.12 -33.49 6.36
N ILE A 220 -19.37 -32.51 7.23
CA ILE A 220 -19.67 -32.74 8.65
C ILE A 220 -21.18 -32.79 8.81
N ARG A 221 -21.63 -33.76 9.60
CA ARG A 221 -23.04 -33.90 9.94
C ARG A 221 -23.21 -33.86 11.45
N ASP A 222 -24.00 -32.91 11.91
CA ASP A 222 -24.35 -32.77 13.32
C ASP A 222 -25.88 -32.75 13.50
N HIS A 223 -26.34 -32.33 14.67
CA HIS A 223 -27.77 -32.23 14.98
C HIS A 223 -28.46 -31.06 14.24
N ASP A 224 -27.69 -30.08 13.75
CA ASP A 224 -28.19 -28.84 13.15
C ASP A 224 -28.14 -28.85 11.61
N GLY A 225 -27.44 -29.82 10.99
CA GLY A 225 -27.49 -30.06 9.55
C GLY A 225 -26.25 -30.75 8.98
N THR A 226 -26.08 -30.62 7.67
CA THR A 226 -24.85 -31.00 6.97
C THR A 226 -24.16 -29.72 6.50
N TYR A 227 -22.88 -29.57 6.78
CA TYR A 227 -22.07 -28.44 6.32
C TYR A 227 -20.66 -28.87 5.94
N ASP A 228 -19.98 -28.03 5.16
CA ASP A 228 -18.60 -28.25 4.78
C ASP A 228 -17.67 -28.09 5.98
N GLY A 229 -16.89 -29.15 6.24
CA GLY A 229 -15.81 -29.20 7.20
C GLY A 229 -14.47 -29.24 6.53
N ALA A 230 -13.48 -28.53 7.07
CA ALA A 230 -12.09 -28.64 6.65
C ALA A 230 -11.24 -29.23 7.77
N HIS A 231 -10.25 -30.05 7.37
CA HIS A 231 -9.24 -30.57 8.29
C HIS A 231 -7.86 -30.61 7.61
N VAL A 232 -6.81 -30.67 8.43
CA VAL A 232 -5.43 -30.80 7.95
C VAL A 232 -5.11 -32.25 7.64
N THR A 233 -4.61 -32.50 6.43
CA THR A 233 -4.22 -33.84 5.97
C THR A 233 -2.88 -34.29 6.58
N ASP A 234 -2.52 -35.56 6.42
CA ASP A 234 -1.19 -36.06 6.81
C ASP A 234 -0.03 -35.30 6.13
N ALA A 235 -0.22 -34.89 4.88
CA ALA A 235 0.75 -34.07 4.15
C ALA A 235 0.88 -32.67 4.79
N GLY A 236 -0.25 -32.07 5.18
CA GLY A 236 -0.28 -30.80 5.90
C GLY A 236 0.42 -30.88 7.25
N TRP A 237 0.13 -31.91 8.04
CA TRP A 237 0.79 -32.14 9.33
C TRP A 237 2.29 -32.43 9.21
N THR A 238 2.70 -33.17 8.18
CA THR A 238 4.12 -33.40 7.89
C THR A 238 4.83 -32.09 7.57
N TRP A 239 4.18 -31.21 6.80
CA TRP A 239 4.71 -29.90 6.48
C TRP A 239 4.80 -29.01 7.73
N ILE A 240 3.75 -28.97 8.57
CA ILE A 240 3.73 -28.22 9.84
C ILE A 240 4.87 -28.66 10.75
N LYS A 241 5.06 -29.97 10.95
CA LYS A 241 6.15 -30.51 11.80
C LYS A 241 7.53 -30.10 11.30
N ARG A 242 7.74 -30.11 9.97
CA ARG A 242 8.99 -29.63 9.35
C ARG A 242 9.21 -28.14 9.55
N ASN A 243 8.13 -27.38 9.70
CA ASN A 243 8.11 -25.92 9.83
C ASN A 243 7.64 -25.43 11.21
N ASP A 244 7.80 -26.24 12.26
CA ASP A 244 7.31 -25.98 13.62
C ASP A 244 7.66 -24.58 14.15
N ARG A 245 8.85 -24.05 13.78
CA ARG A 245 9.30 -22.69 14.13
C ARG A 245 8.33 -21.58 13.71
N LEU A 246 7.51 -21.79 12.69
CA LEU A 246 6.53 -20.81 12.20
C LEU A 246 5.30 -20.70 13.09
N PHE A 247 5.08 -21.70 13.93
CA PHE A 247 3.89 -21.84 14.79
C PHE A 247 4.22 -21.66 16.28
N ARG A 248 5.49 -21.40 16.61
CA ARG A 248 5.92 -21.08 17.98
C ARG A 248 5.50 -19.65 18.32
N LEU A 249 4.47 -19.51 19.14
CA LEU A 249 4.16 -18.25 19.82
C LEU A 249 5.27 -17.96 20.83
N THR A 250 6.03 -16.88 20.65
CA THR A 250 6.75 -16.25 21.75
C THR A 250 5.71 -15.72 22.72
N THR A 251 5.50 -16.42 23.83
CA THR A 251 4.87 -15.82 25.00
C THR A 251 5.87 -14.79 25.54
N GLU A 252 5.84 -13.55 25.03
CA GLU A 252 6.52 -12.46 25.71
C GLU A 252 5.85 -12.29 27.06
N ALA A 253 6.53 -12.75 28.11
CA ALA A 253 6.21 -12.38 29.46
C ALA A 253 6.30 -10.85 29.56
N ARG A 254 5.17 -10.21 29.85
CA ARG A 254 5.07 -8.78 30.09
C ARG A 254 6.14 -8.36 31.10
N PRO A 255 7.07 -7.44 30.76
CA PRO A 255 8.00 -6.92 31.75
C PRO A 255 7.19 -6.21 32.84
N THR A 256 7.33 -6.64 34.09
CA THR A 256 6.91 -5.89 35.25
C THR A 256 7.55 -4.51 35.18
N THR A 257 6.72 -3.48 35.04
CA THR A 257 7.14 -2.08 35.06
C THR A 257 7.57 -1.73 36.47
N THR A 258 8.88 -1.76 36.73
CA THR A 258 9.48 -0.93 37.77
C THR A 258 9.64 0.46 37.19
N THR A 259 8.83 1.39 37.69
CA THR A 259 9.04 2.83 37.57
C THR A 259 10.33 3.20 38.29
N GLU A 260 11.35 3.59 37.53
CA GLU A 260 12.41 4.46 38.02
C GLU A 260 12.70 5.52 36.96
N ASP A 261 12.78 6.74 37.46
CA ASP A 261 12.91 8.00 36.75
C ASP A 261 14.18 8.05 35.88
N ALA A 262 14.03 8.55 34.65
CA ALA A 262 15.13 9.13 33.91
C ALA A 262 14.61 10.26 33.01
N ASP A 263 15.03 11.47 33.36
CA ASP A 263 14.87 12.73 32.64
C ASP A 263 15.02 12.56 31.13
N PHE A 264 14.00 12.99 30.39
CA PHE A 264 14.15 13.35 28.98
C PHE A 264 14.25 14.87 28.89
N ASP A 265 15.48 15.30 28.62
CA ASP A 265 15.91 16.66 28.36
C ASP A 265 15.17 17.25 27.13
N ASP A 266 14.87 18.53 27.24
CA ASP A 266 14.17 19.38 26.27
C ASP A 266 14.96 19.51 24.95
N ASP A 267 14.36 19.10 23.84
CA ASP A 267 14.37 19.82 22.54
C ASP A 267 13.79 18.91 21.44
N ILE A 268 12.46 18.80 21.40
CA ILE A 268 11.75 18.42 20.17
C ILE A 268 10.95 19.65 19.74
N PRO A 269 11.23 20.24 18.57
CA PRO A 269 10.51 21.42 18.12
C PRO A 269 9.13 20.99 17.62
N PHE A 270 8.11 21.19 18.45
CA PHE A 270 6.70 21.19 18.08
C PHE A 270 6.14 22.60 18.19
#